data_AF-A0A1D9MIZ4-F1
#
_entry.id   AF-A0A1D9MIZ4-F1
#
_cell.length_a   1.000
_cell.length_b   1.000
_cell.length_c   1.000
_cell.angle_alpha   90.00
_cell.angle_beta   90.00
_cell.angle_gamma   90.00
#
_symmetry.space_group_name_H-M   'P 1'
#
loop_
_entity.id
_entity.type
_entity.pdbx_description
1 polymer ?
#
loop_
_entity_poly.entity_id
_entity_poly.type
_entity_poly.pdbx_seq_one_letter_code
_entity_poly.pdbx_strand_id
1 'polypeptide(L)'
;MDIAWKVINGVALAGAALVANTVVKSGWKALTGNTPPAPGDEEATARLAEVLIFGALSGLVMAAARRTAVRSANKWYGGSKFNQLEV
;
A
#
# COMPACT_ATOMS: atom_id res chain seq x y z
N MET A 1 14.72 -5.73 -21.53
CA MET A 1 15.35 -4.64 -20.75
C MET A 1 14.89 -4.74 -19.29
N ASP A 2 14.91 -5.95 -18.73
CA ASP A 2 13.92 -6.30 -17.69
C ASP A 2 14.58 -6.49 -16.32
N ILE A 3 15.88 -6.78 -16.32
CA ILE A 3 16.68 -6.95 -15.11
C ILE A 3 16.88 -5.62 -14.38
N ALA A 4 17.22 -4.53 -15.09
CA ALA A 4 17.39 -3.22 -14.47
C ALA A 4 16.09 -2.73 -13.80
N TRP A 5 14.95 -2.90 -14.48
CA TRP A 5 13.64 -2.56 -13.93
C TRP A 5 13.25 -3.42 -12.72
N LYS A 6 13.53 -4.73 -12.77
CA LYS A 6 13.30 -5.64 -11.64
C LYS A 6 14.15 -5.28 -10.42
N VAL A 7 15.41 -4.91 -10.61
CA VAL A 7 16.31 -4.49 -9.52
C VAL A 7 15.79 -3.20 -8.88
N ILE A 8 15.43 -2.20 -9.69
CA ILE A 8 14.87 -0.94 -9.20
C ILE A 8 13.58 -1.19 -8.40
N ASN A 9 12.67 -2.02 -8.94
CA ASN A 9 11.44 -2.39 -8.21
C ASN A 9 11.75 -3.15 -6.92
N GLY A 10 12.73 -4.05 -6.92
CA GLY A 10 13.15 -4.78 -5.73
C GLY A 10 13.67 -3.86 -4.63
N VAL A 11 14.52 -2.90 -4.99
CA VAL A 11 15.03 -1.89 -4.05
C VAL A 11 13.91 -1.00 -3.52
N ALA A 12 13.01 -0.56 -4.40
CA ALA A 12 11.85 0.25 -4.00
C ALA A 12 10.93 -0.52 -3.04
N LEU A 13 10.67 -1.81 -3.30
CA LEU A 13 9.90 -2.69 -2.42
C LEU A 13 10.58 -2.87 -1.07
N ALA A 14 11.89 -3.11 -1.06
CA ALA A 14 12.65 -3.24 0.19
C ALA A 14 12.59 -1.95 1.02
N GLY A 15 12.79 -0.79 0.40
CA GLY A 15 12.64 0.51 1.06
C GLY A 15 11.23 0.73 1.61
N ALA A 16 10.20 0.40 0.81
CA ALA A 16 8.81 0.48 1.25
C ALA A 16 8.51 -0.46 2.43
N ALA A 17 9.06 -1.68 2.43
CA ALA A 17 8.89 -2.65 3.51
C ALA A 17 9.48 -2.14 4.84
N LEU A 18 10.65 -1.49 4.79
CA LEU A 18 11.25 -0.88 5.98
C LEU A 18 10.37 0.22 6.56
N VAL A 19 9.88 1.13 5.72
CA VAL A 19 8.99 2.22 6.15
C VAL A 19 7.66 1.67 6.66
N ALA A 20 7.07 0.69 5.96
CA ALA A 20 5.83 0.04 6.37
C ALA A 20 5.94 -0.58 7.77
N ASN A 21 7.05 -1.28 8.05
CA ASN A 21 7.28 -1.86 9.38
C ASN A 21 7.34 -0.79 10.47
N THR A 22 7.98 0.36 10.22
CA THR A 22 8.00 1.46 11.20
C THR A 22 6.61 2.06 11.41
N VAL A 23 5.87 2.30 10.33
CA VAL A 23 4.52 2.87 10.40
C VAL A 23 3.57 1.93 11.14
N VAL A 24 3.58 0.65 10.81
CA VAL A 24 2.76 -0.37 11.47
C VAL A 24 3.14 -0.49 12.94
N LYS A 25 4.44 -0.57 13.27
CA LYS A 25 4.90 -0.68 14.66
C LYS A 25 4.49 0.53 15.50
N SER A 26 4.67 1.74 14.97
CA SER A 26 4.31 2.97 15.66
C SER A 26 2.79 3.15 15.76
N GLY A 27 2.05 2.84 14.69
CA GLY A 27 0.59 2.91 14.68
C GLY A 27 -0.04 1.93 15.65
N TRP A 28 0.46 0.69 15.69
CA TRP A 28 -0.02 -0.32 16.63
C TRP A 28 0.28 0.08 18.07
N LYS A 29 1.53 0.45 18.37
CA LYS A 29 1.90 0.92 19.71
C LYS A 29 1.07 2.13 20.15
N ALA A 30 0.74 3.04 19.25
CA ALA A 30 -0.09 4.20 19.57
C ALA A 30 -1.54 3.84 19.90
N LEU A 31 -2.10 2.81 19.25
CA LEU A 31 -3.51 2.42 19.41
C LEU A 31 -3.72 1.40 20.54
N THR A 32 -2.88 0.36 20.61
CA THR A 32 -3.02 -0.74 21.57
C THR A 32 -2.03 -0.68 22.73
N GLY A 33 -1.04 0.22 22.71
CA GLY A 33 -0.02 0.34 23.75
C GLY A 33 1.04 -0.78 23.74
N ASN A 34 0.84 -1.83 22.95
CA ASN A 34 1.67 -3.03 22.90
C ASN A 34 2.41 -3.18 21.57
N THR A 35 3.46 -4.01 21.56
CA THR A 35 4.13 -4.38 20.31
C THR A 35 3.19 -5.18 19.41
N PRO A 36 3.21 -4.96 18.08
CA PRO A 36 2.33 -5.67 17.16
C PRO A 36 2.50 -7.19 17.30
N PRO A 37 1.40 -7.96 17.31
CA PRO A 37 1.46 -9.41 17.34
C PRO A 37 2.23 -9.94 16.13
N ALA A 38 3.14 -10.88 16.39
CA ALA A 38 3.92 -11.54 15.35
C ALA A 38 3.07 -12.66 14.72
N PRO A 39 3.25 -12.95 13.42
CA PRO A 39 2.50 -14.01 12.76
C PRO A 39 2.83 -15.37 13.40
N GLY A 40 1.85 -15.97 14.07
CA GLY A 40 1.98 -17.30 14.68
C GLY A 40 1.14 -17.49 15.95
N ASP A 41 0.86 -16.41 16.68
CA ASP A 41 0.26 -16.52 17.99
C ASP A 41 -1.22 -16.09 17.98
N GLU A 42 -2.05 -17.12 18.20
CA GLU A 42 -3.42 -17.08 18.68
C GLU A 42 -4.54 -16.75 17.67
N GLU A 43 -5.77 -17.16 18.04
CA GLU A 43 -7.05 -16.61 17.54
C GLU A 43 -7.75 -17.29 16.35
N ALA A 44 -8.20 -18.53 16.50
CA ALA A 44 -9.17 -19.12 15.57
C ALA A 44 -10.55 -18.40 15.56
N THR A 45 -10.87 -17.54 16.53
CA THR A 45 -12.18 -16.87 16.65
C THR A 45 -12.11 -15.34 16.61
N ALA A 46 -11.01 -14.69 17.04
CA ALA A 46 -10.81 -13.26 16.80
C ALA A 46 -10.45 -12.97 15.33
N ARG A 47 -9.81 -13.94 14.64
CA ARG A 47 -9.41 -13.83 13.23
C ARG A 47 -10.54 -13.56 12.25
N LEU A 48 -11.80 -13.96 12.48
CA LEU A 48 -12.87 -13.65 11.53
C LEU A 48 -13.31 -12.19 11.60
N ALA A 49 -13.62 -11.68 12.79
CA ALA A 49 -14.00 -10.28 12.98
C ALA A 49 -12.84 -9.34 12.66
N GLU A 50 -11.63 -9.70 13.07
CA GLU A 50 -10.43 -8.90 12.82
C GLU A 50 -10.03 -8.93 11.34
N VAL A 51 -10.14 -10.07 10.64
CA VAL A 51 -9.96 -10.11 9.17
C VAL A 51 -11.03 -9.30 8.45
N LEU A 52 -12.27 -9.30 8.92
CA LEU A 52 -13.33 -8.48 8.33
C LEU A 52 -13.09 -6.98 8.54
N ILE A 53 -12.72 -6.57 9.75
CA ILE A 53 -12.40 -5.17 10.07
C ILE A 53 -11.13 -4.73 9.32
N PHE A 54 -10.08 -5.55 9.35
CA PHE A 54 -8.84 -5.30 8.61
C PHE A 54 -9.09 -5.27 7.11
N GLY A 55 -9.92 -6.17 6.58
CA GLY A 55 -10.32 -6.21 5.18
C GLY A 55 -11.11 -4.98 4.77
N ALA A 56 -12.06 -4.53 5.59
CA ALA A 56 -12.82 -3.31 5.35
C ALA A 56 -11.93 -2.06 5.37
N LEU A 57 -11.05 -1.95 6.38
CA LEU A 57 -10.08 -0.85 6.48
C LEU A 57 -9.09 -0.87 5.30
N SER A 58 -8.55 -2.04 4.97
CA SER A 58 -7.63 -2.22 3.84
C SER A 58 -8.31 -1.89 2.51
N GLY A 59 -9.57 -2.30 2.34
CA GLY A 59 -10.38 -1.95 1.17
C GLY A 59 -10.58 -0.44 1.04
N LEU A 60 -10.88 0.24 2.15
CA LEU A 60 -11.02 1.69 2.19
C LEU A 60 -9.71 2.40 1.84
N VAL A 61 -8.60 1.97 2.45
CA VAL A 61 -7.25 2.52 2.17
C VAL A 61 -6.87 2.30 0.72
N MET A 62 -7.12 1.10 0.16
CA MET A 62 -6.82 0.79 -1.22
C MET A 62 -7.67 1.60 -2.20
N ALA A 63 -8.96 1.80 -1.91
CA ALA A 63 -9.83 2.66 -2.71
C ALA A 63 -9.34 4.11 -2.72
N ALA A 64 -8.93 4.64 -1.55
CA ALA A 64 -8.34 5.96 -1.42
C ALA A 64 -7.00 6.06 -2.19
N ALA A 65 -6.12 5.08 -2.04
CA ALA A 65 -4.84 5.00 -2.73
C ALA A 65 -5.01 4.93 -4.25
N ARG A 66 -5.98 4.16 -4.75
CA ARG A 66 -6.28 4.11 -6.19
C ARG A 66 -6.74 5.47 -6.70
N ARG A 67 -7.61 6.16 -5.95
CA ARG A 67 -8.10 7.49 -6.32
C ARG A 67 -6.97 8.52 -6.38
N THR A 68 -6.05 8.51 -5.41
CA THR A 68 -4.89 9.40 -5.41
C THR A 68 -3.90 9.02 -6.51
N ALA A 69 -3.64 7.73 -6.74
CA ALA A 69 -2.78 7.25 -7.81
C ALA A 69 -3.30 7.67 -9.19
N VAL A 70 -4.59 7.48 -9.48
CA VAL A 70 -5.20 7.92 -10.75
C VAL A 70 -5.16 9.44 -10.89
N ARG A 71 -5.42 10.18 -9.80
CA ARG A 71 -5.31 11.65 -9.82
C ARG A 71 -3.89 12.13 -10.10
N SER A 72 -2.90 11.49 -9.49
CA SER A 72 -1.47 11.78 -9.70
C SER A 72 -1.03 11.39 -11.10
N ALA A 73 -1.45 10.23 -11.59
CA ALA A 73 -1.21 9.78 -12.96
C ALA A 73 -1.84 10.76 -13.96
N ASN A 74 -3.09 11.18 -13.79
CA ASN A 74 -3.72 12.18 -14.65
C ASN A 74 -3.01 13.54 -14.61
N LYS A 75 -2.51 13.97 -13.46
CA LYS A 75 -1.73 15.22 -13.36
C LYS A 75 -0.41 15.11 -14.13
N TRP A 76 0.21 13.94 -14.15
CA TRP A 76 1.53 13.72 -14.75
C TRP A 76 1.44 13.37 -16.25
N TYR A 77 0.43 12.59 -16.65
CA TYR A 77 0.21 12.11 -18.01
C TYR A 77 -0.76 12.99 -18.82
N GLY A 78 -1.71 13.67 -18.16
CA GLY A 78 -2.73 14.52 -18.80
C GLY A 78 -2.20 15.81 -19.46
N GLY A 79 -0.90 16.07 -19.38
CA GLY A 79 -0.21 17.10 -20.14
C GLY A 79 0.17 16.69 -21.57
N SER A 80 0.18 15.40 -21.90
CA SER A 80 0.41 14.95 -23.28
C SER A 80 -0.93 14.77 -23.98
N LYS A 81 -1.48 15.88 -24.47
CA LYS A 81 -2.42 15.84 -25.59
C LYS A 81 -1.63 15.26 -26.76
N PHE A 82 -1.73 13.95 -26.95
CA PHE A 82 -1.42 13.35 -28.24
C PHE A 82 -2.34 14.04 -29.24
N ASN A 83 -1.76 14.98 -30.01
CA ASN A 83 -2.37 15.56 -31.17
C ASN A 83 -2.47 14.44 -32.22
N GLN A 84 -3.49 13.60 -32.08
CA GLN A 84 -3.79 12.50 -32.99
C GLN A 84 -4.84 12.91 -34.03
N LEU A 85 -4.95 14.21 -34.33
CA LEU A 85 -5.79 14.76 -35.38
C LEU A 85 -5.03 15.85 -36.15
N GLU A 86 -3.89 15.52 -36.73
CA GLU A 86 -3.40 16.23 -37.92
C GLU A 86 -3.09 15.17 -38.99
N VAL A 87 -3.98 15.15 -40.00
CA VAL A 87 -3.88 14.66 -41.38
C VAL A 87 -2.99 13.45 -41.69
#